data_AF-A0A1X7SSW8-F1
#
_entry.id   AF-A0A1X7SSW8-F1
#
_cell.length_a   1.000
_cell.length_b   1.000
_cell.length_c   1.000
_cell.angle_alpha   90.00
_cell.angle_beta   90.00
_cell.angle_gamma   90.00
#
_symmetry.space_group_name_H-M   'P 1'
#
loop_
_entity.id
_entity.type
_entity.pdbx_description
1 polymer ?
#
loop_
_entity_poly.entity_id
_entity_poly.type
_entity_poly.pdbx_seq_one_letter_code
_entity_poly.pdbx_strand_id
1 'polypeptide(L)'
;MALVRKKKSRSGHRSSATRTMNAAFDIIRAGKFEAADMAKLAYYETTIRAKVDTLLKLDEEIRDATPEDELEAEIEQADLFIEEIKLNLIELEGAINNAKTTPSAGGAAGGAPTTPPRLTPPTRSPPPSSTSSVAAEPPPPDSWIPATGVKLPKLTLKHFRGDPTTWSTFWDSFEVAVHENSGLSNVDKFNYLVSLLDPPASSAIAGLKITAANYPEAVALLKKRFGNKQHIISKHMDTLLAIEA
;
A
#
# COMPACT_ATOMS: atom_id res chain seq x y z
N MET A 1 -12.88 -43.98 2.38
CA MET A 1 -11.41 -44.01 2.57
C MET A 1 -10.67 -43.03 1.65
N ALA A 2 -10.87 -43.07 0.33
CA ALA A 2 -10.15 -42.20 -0.61
C ALA A 2 -10.41 -40.69 -0.41
N LEU A 3 -11.68 -40.28 -0.24
CA LEU A 3 -12.06 -38.87 -0.03
C LEU A 3 -11.36 -38.26 1.20
N VAL A 4 -11.39 -38.95 2.35
CA VAL A 4 -10.75 -38.49 3.60
C VAL A 4 -9.25 -38.26 3.40
N ARG A 5 -8.56 -39.17 2.71
CA ARG A 5 -7.12 -39.03 2.41
C ARG A 5 -6.86 -37.83 1.50
N LYS A 6 -7.70 -37.59 0.49
CA LYS A 6 -7.59 -36.43 -0.41
C LYS A 6 -7.81 -35.12 0.35
N LYS A 7 -8.88 -35.00 1.16
CA LYS A 7 -9.13 -33.82 2.01
C LYS A 7 -7.96 -33.55 2.97
N LYS A 8 -7.36 -34.61 3.55
CA LYS A 8 -6.16 -34.48 4.39
C LYS A 8 -4.94 -34.01 3.61
N SER A 9 -4.71 -34.56 2.42
CA SER A 9 -3.62 -34.14 1.52
C SER A 9 -3.77 -32.65 1.18
N ARG A 10 -4.97 -32.24 0.75
CA ARG A 10 -5.30 -30.85 0.45
C ARG A 10 -4.97 -29.94 1.62
N SER A 11 -5.48 -30.27 2.82
CA SER A 11 -5.20 -29.50 4.05
C SER A 11 -3.68 -29.35 4.31
N GLY A 12 -2.88 -30.39 4.05
CA GLY A 12 -1.42 -30.32 4.12
C GLY A 12 -0.80 -29.34 3.11
N HIS A 13 -1.25 -29.39 1.85
CA HIS A 13 -0.82 -28.44 0.82
C HIS A 13 -1.21 -27.00 1.16
N ARG A 14 -2.43 -26.77 1.67
CA ARG A 14 -2.93 -25.46 2.14
C ARG A 14 -2.03 -24.88 3.24
N SER A 15 -1.75 -25.69 4.26
CA SER A 15 -0.88 -25.31 5.38
C SER A 15 0.54 -24.98 4.90
N SER A 16 1.07 -25.78 3.97
CA SER A 16 2.38 -25.52 3.39
C SER A 16 2.42 -24.25 2.55
N ALA A 17 1.40 -23.99 1.73
CA ALA A 17 1.32 -22.78 0.91
C ALA A 17 1.26 -21.53 1.79
N THR A 18 0.40 -21.54 2.80
CA THR A 18 0.28 -20.45 3.80
C THR A 18 1.62 -20.13 4.47
N ARG A 19 2.35 -21.17 4.89
CA ARG A 19 3.68 -20.98 5.50
C ARG A 19 4.69 -20.37 4.51
N THR A 20 4.70 -20.84 3.26
CA THR A 20 5.58 -20.30 2.23
C THR A 20 5.24 -18.84 1.91
N MET A 21 3.95 -18.49 1.82
CA MET A 21 3.50 -17.10 1.64
C MET A 21 3.97 -16.21 2.79
N ASN A 22 3.75 -16.64 4.03
CA ASN A 22 4.18 -15.85 5.20
C ASN A 22 5.68 -15.62 5.21
N ALA A 23 6.49 -16.64 4.89
CA ALA A 23 7.94 -16.49 4.78
C ALA A 23 8.35 -15.52 3.65
N ALA A 24 7.63 -15.50 2.53
CA ALA A 24 7.86 -14.54 1.46
C ALA A 24 7.53 -13.10 1.90
N PHE A 25 6.40 -12.89 2.57
CA PHE A 25 6.01 -11.58 3.07
C PHE A 25 6.90 -11.08 4.21
N ASP A 26 7.48 -11.96 5.03
CA ASP A 26 8.47 -11.58 6.04
C ASP A 26 9.70 -10.94 5.39
N ILE A 27 10.17 -11.49 4.27
CA ILE A 27 11.27 -10.92 3.47
C ILE A 27 10.86 -9.56 2.90
N ILE A 28 9.65 -9.44 2.34
CA ILE A 28 9.16 -8.16 1.80
C ILE A 28 9.07 -7.10 2.89
N ARG A 29 8.51 -7.42 4.06
CA ARG A 29 8.37 -6.50 5.19
C ARG A 29 9.70 -6.06 5.79
N ALA A 30 10.77 -6.84 5.64
CA ALA A 30 12.10 -6.44 6.06
C ALA A 30 12.66 -5.27 5.23
N GLY A 31 12.13 -5.03 4.02
CA GLY A 31 12.42 -3.84 3.19
C GLY A 31 13.85 -3.77 2.64
N LYS A 32 14.67 -4.79 2.86
CA LYS A 32 16.04 -4.91 2.33
C LYS A 32 16.10 -6.11 1.39
N PHE A 33 16.28 -5.86 0.10
CA PHE A 33 16.29 -6.88 -0.93
C PHE A 33 17.71 -7.14 -1.40
N GLU A 34 18.42 -8.02 -0.68
CA GLU A 34 19.69 -8.55 -1.18
C GLU A 34 19.42 -9.50 -2.36
N ALA A 35 20.42 -9.74 -3.21
CA ALA A 35 20.30 -10.66 -4.34
C ALA A 35 19.86 -12.08 -3.89
N ALA A 36 20.30 -12.51 -2.71
CA ALA A 36 19.89 -13.78 -2.10
C ALA A 36 18.40 -13.80 -1.72
N ASP A 37 17.84 -12.67 -1.28
CA ASP A 37 16.43 -12.57 -0.89
C ASP A 37 15.52 -12.52 -2.12
N MET A 38 15.95 -11.83 -3.18
CA MET A 38 15.27 -11.88 -4.48
C MET A 38 15.21 -13.30 -5.06
N ALA A 39 16.29 -14.08 -4.91
CA ALA A 39 16.30 -15.48 -5.31
C ALA A 39 15.34 -16.35 -4.47
N LYS A 40 15.27 -16.13 -3.15
CA LYS A 40 14.30 -16.81 -2.28
C LYS A 40 12.86 -16.45 -2.64
N LEU A 41 12.57 -15.17 -2.93
CA LEU A 41 11.25 -14.72 -3.34
C LEU A 41 10.80 -15.39 -4.64
N ALA A 42 11.67 -15.45 -5.65
CA ALA A 42 11.38 -16.17 -6.90
C ALA A 42 11.15 -17.68 -6.68
N TYR A 43 11.91 -18.29 -5.76
CA TYR A 43 11.70 -19.69 -5.36
C TYR A 43 10.34 -19.88 -4.68
N TYR A 44 9.96 -18.99 -3.76
CA TYR A 44 8.66 -19.05 -3.07
C TYR A 44 7.51 -18.85 -4.04
N GLU A 45 7.61 -17.89 -4.95
CA GLU A 45 6.63 -17.64 -6.02
C GLU A 45 6.41 -18.90 -6.87
N THR A 46 7.49 -19.51 -7.36
CA THR A 46 7.43 -20.77 -8.14
C THR A 46 6.80 -21.91 -7.34
N THR A 47 7.18 -22.02 -6.06
CA THR A 47 6.67 -23.05 -5.15
C THR A 47 5.17 -22.87 -4.85
N ILE A 48 4.71 -21.63 -4.69
CA ILE A 48 3.31 -21.32 -4.44
C ILE A 48 2.47 -21.65 -5.68
N ARG A 49 2.91 -21.29 -6.89
CA ARG A 49 2.22 -21.65 -8.14
C ARG A 49 2.04 -23.16 -8.28
N ALA A 50 3.12 -23.93 -8.12
CA ALA A 50 3.04 -25.40 -8.18
C ALA A 50 2.09 -25.99 -7.12
N LYS A 51 1.99 -25.37 -5.93
CA LYS A 51 1.02 -25.76 -4.91
C LYS A 51 -0.40 -25.42 -5.30
N VAL A 52 -0.65 -24.27 -5.93
CA VAL A 52 -1.97 -23.89 -6.46
C VAL A 52 -2.43 -24.92 -7.47
N ASP A 53 -1.58 -25.33 -8.42
CA ASP A 53 -1.94 -26.35 -9.41
C ASP A 53 -2.29 -27.70 -8.76
N THR A 54 -1.50 -28.09 -7.75
CA THR A 54 -1.76 -29.32 -6.98
C THR A 54 -3.08 -29.24 -6.21
N LEU A 55 -3.40 -28.07 -5.64
CA LEU A 55 -4.64 -27.84 -4.90
C LEU A 55 -5.85 -27.88 -5.83
N LEU A 56 -5.79 -27.22 -6.99
CA LEU A 56 -6.87 -27.24 -8.00
C LEU A 56 -7.19 -28.68 -8.44
N LYS A 57 -6.16 -29.49 -8.67
CA LYS A 57 -6.34 -30.91 -9.00
C LYS A 57 -6.99 -31.68 -7.86
N LEU A 58 -6.56 -31.45 -6.62
CA LEU A 58 -7.17 -32.09 -5.44
C LEU A 58 -8.61 -31.64 -5.23
N ASP A 59 -8.93 -30.37 -5.47
CA ASP A 59 -10.26 -29.80 -5.34
C ASP A 59 -11.23 -30.39 -6.37
N GLU A 60 -10.81 -30.57 -7.62
CA GLU A 60 -11.55 -31.33 -8.64
C GLU A 60 -11.79 -32.77 -8.19
N GLU A 61 -10.74 -33.47 -7.77
CA GLU A 61 -10.82 -34.85 -7.30
C GLU A 61 -11.66 -35.06 -6.03
N ILE A 62 -11.81 -34.02 -5.20
CA ILE A 62 -12.64 -34.00 -3.99
C ILE A 62 -14.09 -33.69 -4.38
N ARG A 63 -14.31 -32.69 -5.24
CA ARG A 63 -15.63 -32.32 -5.77
C ARG A 63 -16.34 -33.51 -6.38
N ASP A 64 -15.65 -34.26 -7.24
CA ASP A 64 -16.22 -35.44 -7.91
C ASP A 64 -16.56 -36.59 -6.96
N ALA A 65 -16.00 -36.59 -5.75
CA ALA A 65 -16.18 -37.62 -4.74
C ALA A 65 -17.01 -37.16 -3.53
N THR A 66 -17.52 -35.92 -3.53
CA THR A 66 -18.33 -35.33 -2.45
C THR A 66 -19.81 -35.50 -2.77
N PRO A 67 -20.66 -35.91 -1.79
CA PRO A 67 -22.09 -36.06 -2.02
C PRO A 67 -22.77 -34.70 -2.24
N GLU A 68 -23.92 -34.70 -2.94
CA GLU A 68 -24.60 -33.48 -3.40
C GLU A 68 -24.99 -32.53 -2.25
N ASP A 69 -25.33 -33.06 -1.08
CA ASP A 69 -25.74 -32.29 0.10
C ASP A 69 -24.60 -31.50 0.77
N GLU A 70 -23.34 -31.93 0.57
CA GLU A 70 -22.16 -31.24 1.10
C GLU A 70 -21.35 -30.51 0.00
N LEU A 71 -21.72 -30.69 -1.27
CA LEU A 71 -20.94 -30.24 -2.43
C LEU A 71 -20.77 -28.73 -2.48
N GLU A 72 -21.85 -27.97 -2.24
CA GLU A 72 -21.84 -26.51 -2.29
C GLU A 72 -20.86 -25.91 -1.27
N ALA A 73 -20.95 -26.34 -0.02
CA ALA A 73 -20.04 -25.89 1.04
C ALA A 73 -18.59 -26.29 0.74
N GLU A 74 -18.37 -27.48 0.17
CA GLU A 74 -17.03 -27.95 -0.19
C GLU A 74 -16.39 -27.10 -1.31
N ILE A 75 -17.19 -26.70 -2.32
CA ILE A 75 -16.76 -25.81 -3.40
C ILE A 75 -16.44 -24.42 -2.83
N GLU A 76 -17.32 -23.84 -2.02
CA GLU A 76 -17.06 -22.53 -1.41
C GLU A 76 -15.76 -22.52 -0.59
N GLN A 77 -15.52 -23.57 0.22
CA GLN A 77 -14.29 -23.68 1.01
C GLN A 77 -13.03 -23.93 0.15
N ALA A 78 -13.17 -24.44 -1.07
CA ALA A 78 -12.09 -24.53 -2.05
C ALA A 78 -11.79 -23.17 -2.67
N ASP A 79 -12.82 -22.51 -3.17
CA ASP A 79 -12.70 -21.24 -3.88
C ASP A 79 -12.16 -20.13 -2.98
N LEU A 80 -12.67 -20.01 -1.75
CA LEU A 80 -12.19 -19.00 -0.79
C LEU A 80 -10.69 -19.13 -0.54
N PHE A 81 -10.19 -20.35 -0.39
CA PHE A 81 -8.77 -20.57 -0.12
C PHE A 81 -7.89 -20.33 -1.34
N ILE A 82 -8.35 -20.76 -2.53
CA ILE A 82 -7.62 -20.50 -3.78
C ILE A 82 -7.59 -19.00 -4.10
N GLU A 83 -8.69 -18.28 -3.87
CA GLU A 83 -8.75 -16.83 -4.04
C GLU A 83 -7.76 -16.12 -3.09
N GLU A 84 -7.73 -16.50 -1.82
CA GLU A 84 -6.78 -15.96 -0.84
C GLU A 84 -5.32 -16.16 -1.30
N ILE A 85 -4.95 -17.37 -1.73
CA ILE A 85 -3.59 -17.63 -2.22
C ILE A 85 -3.27 -16.80 -3.48
N LYS A 86 -4.21 -16.73 -4.43
CA LYS A 86 -3.99 -15.99 -5.68
C LYS A 86 -3.81 -14.49 -5.43
N LEU A 87 -4.59 -13.90 -4.52
CA LEU A 87 -4.44 -12.50 -4.14
C LEU A 87 -3.08 -12.24 -3.49
N ASN A 88 -2.66 -13.11 -2.57
CA ASN A 88 -1.35 -13.03 -1.94
C ASN A 88 -0.20 -13.21 -2.96
N LEU A 89 -0.38 -14.06 -3.97
CA LEU A 89 0.61 -14.24 -5.04
C LEU A 89 0.74 -12.96 -5.90
N ILE A 90 -0.37 -12.30 -6.23
CA ILE A 90 -0.36 -11.02 -6.95
C ILE A 90 0.39 -9.95 -6.14
N GLU A 91 0.15 -9.88 -4.84
CA GLU A 91 0.86 -8.94 -3.96
C GLU A 91 2.36 -9.24 -3.91
N LEU A 92 2.74 -10.51 -3.78
CA LEU A 92 4.13 -10.97 -3.82
C LEU A 92 4.81 -10.58 -5.15
N GLU A 93 4.15 -10.84 -6.29
CA GLU A 93 4.65 -10.47 -7.61
C GLU A 93 4.83 -8.95 -7.75
N GLY A 94 3.85 -8.17 -7.27
CA GLY A 94 3.93 -6.71 -7.24
C GLY A 94 5.11 -6.21 -6.42
N ALA A 95 5.34 -6.78 -5.23
CA ALA A 95 6.47 -6.44 -4.37
C ALA A 95 7.82 -6.80 -5.02
N ILE A 96 7.93 -7.98 -5.65
CA ILE A 96 9.11 -8.42 -6.38
C ILE A 96 9.40 -7.47 -7.55
N ASN A 97 8.38 -7.08 -8.32
CA ASN A 97 8.54 -6.17 -9.45
C ASN A 97 8.95 -4.77 -8.98
N ASN A 98 8.35 -4.25 -7.91
CA ASN A 98 8.75 -2.97 -7.32
C ASN A 98 10.22 -3.01 -6.89
N ALA A 99 10.66 -4.08 -6.21
CA ALA A 99 12.06 -4.27 -5.81
C ALA A 99 13.04 -4.38 -7.00
N LYS A 100 12.59 -4.88 -8.17
CA LYS A 100 13.39 -4.89 -9.41
C LYS A 100 13.46 -3.51 -10.06
N THR A 101 12.38 -2.73 -9.98
CA THR A 101 12.23 -1.45 -10.69
C THR A 101 12.78 -0.24 -9.94
N THR A 102 13.09 -0.34 -8.64
CA THR A 102 13.82 0.73 -7.93
C THR A 102 15.15 0.96 -8.63
N PRO A 103 15.33 2.08 -9.36
CA PRO A 103 16.60 2.40 -9.96
C PRO A 103 17.55 2.65 -8.79
N SER A 104 18.67 1.94 -8.81
CA SER A 104 19.82 2.28 -7.97
C SER A 104 20.23 3.72 -8.27
N ALA A 105 19.69 4.69 -7.52
CA ALA A 105 20.26 6.01 -7.38
C ALA A 105 21.51 5.85 -6.50
N GLY A 106 22.58 5.34 -7.10
CA GLY A 106 23.79 4.97 -6.38
C GLY A 106 24.96 4.74 -7.33
N GLY A 107 25.22 5.72 -8.20
CA GLY A 107 26.35 5.69 -9.12
C GLY A 107 26.91 7.07 -9.40
N ALA A 108 28.13 7.29 -8.91
CA ALA A 108 29.19 8.15 -9.46
C ALA A 108 29.38 9.58 -8.92
N ALA A 109 30.57 9.72 -8.31
CA ALA A 109 31.62 10.68 -8.68
C ALA A 109 31.65 12.08 -8.03
N GLY A 110 32.56 12.18 -7.05
CA GLY A 110 33.34 13.38 -6.74
C GLY A 110 34.45 12.94 -5.78
N GLY A 111 35.65 12.58 -6.21
CA GLY A 111 36.50 13.37 -7.09
C GLY A 111 37.19 14.43 -6.22
N ALA A 112 38.22 14.03 -5.48
CA ALA A 112 39.12 14.96 -4.80
C ALA A 112 39.82 15.85 -5.83
N PRO A 113 40.04 17.14 -5.50
CA PRO A 113 41.23 17.83 -5.97
C PRO A 113 41.93 18.55 -4.81
N THR A 114 43.12 18.03 -4.50
CA THR A 114 44.40 18.73 -4.51
C THR A 114 44.40 20.26 -4.33
N THR A 115 45.07 20.68 -3.25
CA THR A 115 45.68 22.00 -2.96
C THR A 115 46.50 22.54 -4.13
N PRO A 116 46.74 23.87 -4.24
CA PRO A 116 48.04 24.43 -3.81
C PRO A 116 47.91 25.90 -3.29
N PRO A 117 48.99 26.70 -3.10
CA PRO A 117 49.37 27.24 -1.79
C PRO A 117 49.12 28.76 -1.66
N ARG A 118 49.02 29.30 -0.43
CA ARG A 118 49.15 30.75 -0.23
C ARG A 118 49.96 31.10 1.01
N LEU A 119 50.94 31.96 0.73
CA LEU A 119 52.05 32.46 1.53
C LEU A 119 51.60 33.14 2.85
N THR A 120 52.33 32.85 3.92
CA THR A 120 52.52 33.71 5.12
C THR A 120 53.48 34.88 4.75
N PRO A 121 53.88 35.85 5.62
CA PRO A 121 53.55 36.21 7.02
C PRO A 121 53.30 37.76 7.13
N PRO A 122 53.56 38.54 8.22
CA PRO A 122 53.80 38.24 9.64
C PRO A 122 52.98 39.08 10.67
N THR A 123 52.97 38.57 11.91
CA THR A 123 53.17 39.24 13.22
C THR A 123 52.77 40.71 13.40
N ARG A 124 51.93 41.01 14.42
CA ARG A 124 52.29 41.82 15.62
C ARG A 124 51.07 42.09 16.52
N SER A 125 51.04 41.54 17.73
CA SER A 125 50.30 42.05 18.91
C SER A 125 51.25 42.94 19.74
N PRO A 126 50.87 43.51 20.91
CA PRO A 126 49.69 44.27 21.40
C PRO A 126 50.18 45.69 21.86
N PRO A 127 49.76 46.43 22.95
CA PRO A 127 48.62 46.42 23.92
C PRO A 127 48.07 47.88 24.19
N PRO A 128 47.60 48.33 25.40
CA PRO A 128 46.51 47.87 26.30
C PRO A 128 45.49 48.98 26.73
N SER A 129 44.49 48.55 27.51
CA SER A 129 43.87 49.25 28.66
C SER A 129 42.70 50.24 28.48
N SER A 130 41.57 49.84 29.10
CA SER A 130 40.77 50.58 30.10
C SER A 130 39.33 50.99 29.75
N THR A 131 38.47 50.64 30.72
CA THR A 131 37.33 51.38 31.28
C THR A 131 35.97 51.41 30.56
N SER A 132 35.04 50.66 31.18
CA SER A 132 33.76 51.12 31.75
C SER A 132 32.55 51.44 30.85
N SER A 133 31.46 50.75 31.21
CA SER A 133 30.07 51.23 31.34
C SER A 133 29.06 51.16 30.18
N VAL A 134 28.05 50.32 30.44
CA VAL A 134 26.59 50.54 30.34
C VAL A 134 25.99 50.72 28.94
N ALA A 135 25.31 49.67 28.45
CA ALA A 135 23.89 49.71 28.04
C ALA A 135 23.49 48.31 27.51
N ALA A 136 22.50 47.69 28.16
CA ALA A 136 21.90 46.44 27.72
C ALA A 136 20.90 46.73 26.59
N GLU A 137 21.23 46.32 25.36
CA GLU A 137 20.31 46.23 24.24
C GLU A 137 19.99 44.74 24.01
N PRO A 138 18.71 44.32 24.02
CA PRO A 138 18.36 42.93 23.73
C PRO A 138 18.58 42.62 22.23
N PRO A 139 19.17 41.46 21.88
CA PRO A 139 19.50 41.11 20.50
C PRO A 139 18.23 40.87 19.65
N PRO A 140 18.29 41.14 18.34
CA PRO A 140 17.18 40.85 17.43
C PRO A 140 16.99 39.34 17.28
N PRO A 141 15.77 38.80 17.38
CA PRO A 141 15.55 37.41 17.03
C PRO A 141 15.51 37.27 15.50
N ASP A 142 16.68 37.02 14.91
CA ASP A 142 16.77 36.15 13.74
C ASP A 142 16.27 34.76 14.14
N SER A 143 14.99 34.52 13.88
CA SER A 143 14.49 33.18 13.62
C SER A 143 13.79 33.21 12.28
N TRP A 144 14.60 33.30 11.22
CA TRP A 144 14.23 32.69 9.94
C TRP A 144 13.97 31.20 10.21
N ILE A 145 12.74 30.89 10.56
CA ILE A 145 12.18 29.58 10.22
C ILE A 145 12.13 29.62 8.69
N PRO A 146 12.90 28.82 7.94
CA PRO A 146 12.47 28.51 6.59
C PRO A 146 11.20 27.68 6.77
N ALA A 147 10.06 28.37 6.88
CA ALA A 147 8.81 27.79 6.46
C ALA A 147 9.05 27.51 4.98
N THR A 148 9.43 26.28 4.66
CA THR A 148 9.24 25.70 3.34
C THR A 148 7.73 25.55 3.10
N GLY A 149 7.01 26.67 3.24
CA GLY A 149 5.69 26.90 2.71
C GLY A 149 5.83 27.04 1.21
N VAL A 150 6.19 25.93 0.55
CA VAL A 150 5.72 25.68 -0.80
C VAL A 150 4.20 25.76 -0.65
N LYS A 151 3.61 26.89 -1.06
CA LYS A 151 2.18 26.97 -1.28
C LYS A 151 1.91 26.12 -2.50
N LEU A 152 1.79 24.81 -2.28
CA LEU A 152 1.29 23.91 -3.31
C LEU A 152 -0.08 24.46 -3.76
N PRO A 153 -0.38 24.43 -5.07
CA PRO A 153 -1.72 24.70 -5.56
C PRO A 153 -2.71 23.90 -4.70
N LYS A 154 -3.81 24.53 -4.26
CA LYS A 154 -4.85 23.85 -3.49
C LYS A 154 -5.21 22.55 -4.23
N LEU A 155 -4.90 21.41 -3.62
CA LEU A 155 -5.20 20.10 -4.18
C LEU A 155 -6.72 19.99 -4.27
N THR A 156 -7.28 20.27 -5.45
CA THR A 156 -8.70 20.06 -5.71
C THR A 156 -8.90 18.57 -5.91
N LEU A 157 -9.17 17.86 -4.81
CA LEU A 157 -9.61 16.46 -4.88
C LEU A 157 -10.82 16.40 -5.81
N LYS A 158 -10.75 15.50 -6.80
CA LYS A 158 -11.84 15.34 -7.76
C LYS A 158 -13.03 14.68 -7.07
N HIS A 159 -14.22 15.12 -7.42
CA HIS A 159 -15.44 14.55 -6.86
C HIS A 159 -15.61 13.12 -7.38
N PHE A 160 -16.02 12.23 -6.49
CA PHE A 160 -16.28 10.83 -6.80
C PHE A 160 -17.77 10.60 -6.98
N ARG A 161 -18.17 10.26 -8.21
CA ARG A 161 -19.55 9.97 -8.59
C ARG A 161 -19.99 8.53 -8.38
N GLY A 162 -19.13 7.65 -7.87
CA GLY A 162 -19.49 6.24 -7.68
C GLY A 162 -19.07 5.32 -8.82
N ASP A 163 -18.19 5.78 -9.73
CA ASP A 163 -17.65 4.93 -10.79
C ASP A 163 -16.52 4.04 -10.24
N PRO A 164 -16.72 2.70 -10.16
CA PRO A 164 -15.72 1.80 -9.60
C PRO A 164 -14.36 1.85 -10.32
N THR A 165 -14.32 2.19 -11.62
CA THR A 165 -13.07 2.29 -12.38
C THR A 165 -12.17 3.44 -11.91
N THR A 166 -12.80 4.50 -11.40
CA THR A 166 -12.11 5.70 -10.88
C THR A 166 -11.89 5.66 -9.37
N TRP A 167 -12.45 4.65 -8.69
CA TRP A 167 -12.40 4.51 -7.24
C TRP A 167 -10.97 4.41 -6.73
N SER A 168 -10.12 3.59 -7.35
CA SER A 168 -8.72 3.42 -6.92
C SER A 168 -7.97 4.75 -6.96
N THR A 169 -8.05 5.47 -8.08
CA THR A 169 -7.38 6.77 -8.24
C THR A 169 -7.92 7.83 -7.26
N PHE A 170 -9.24 7.85 -7.02
CA PHE A 170 -9.84 8.73 -6.03
C PHE A 170 -9.34 8.39 -4.62
N TRP A 171 -9.42 7.11 -4.23
CA TRP A 171 -9.05 6.65 -2.91
C TRP A 171 -7.58 6.92 -2.60
N ASP A 172 -6.67 6.58 -3.52
CA ASP A 172 -5.23 6.84 -3.36
C ASP A 172 -4.95 8.33 -3.13
N SER A 173 -5.64 9.21 -3.86
CA SER A 173 -5.50 10.66 -3.69
C SER A 173 -6.09 11.17 -2.37
N PHE A 174 -7.23 10.61 -1.94
CA PHE A 174 -7.89 10.96 -0.69
C PHE A 174 -7.12 10.43 0.53
N GLU A 175 -6.49 9.27 0.39
CA GLU A 175 -5.72 8.61 1.46
C GLU A 175 -4.52 9.47 1.85
N VAL A 176 -3.70 9.87 0.88
CA VAL A 176 -2.53 10.73 1.10
C VAL A 176 -2.92 12.13 1.58
N ALA A 177 -4.00 12.71 1.03
CA ALA A 177 -4.38 14.10 1.32
C ALA A 177 -5.14 14.27 2.65
N VAL A 178 -6.00 13.31 3.01
CA VAL A 178 -6.98 13.44 4.11
C VAL A 178 -6.85 12.31 5.13
N HIS A 179 -6.74 11.06 4.70
CA HIS A 179 -6.74 9.90 5.61
C HIS A 179 -5.47 9.85 6.47
N GLU A 180 -4.29 9.98 5.86
CA GLU A 180 -2.98 9.94 6.51
C GLU A 180 -2.61 11.25 7.22
N ASN A 181 -3.36 12.33 6.97
CA ASN A 181 -3.12 13.61 7.61
C ASN A 181 -3.52 13.56 9.10
N SER A 182 -2.52 13.59 9.99
CA SER A 182 -2.70 13.59 11.45
C SER A 182 -3.18 14.94 12.01
N GLY A 183 -3.17 16.00 11.20
CA GLY A 183 -3.67 17.32 11.56
C GLY A 183 -5.19 17.50 11.44
N LEU A 184 -5.91 16.51 10.91
CA LEU A 184 -7.37 16.54 10.78
C LEU A 184 -8.03 15.57 11.77
N SER A 185 -9.10 15.99 12.42
CA SER A 185 -9.90 15.10 13.26
C SER A 185 -10.70 14.12 12.39
N ASN A 186 -11.07 12.95 12.94
CA ASN A 186 -11.90 11.98 12.20
C ASN A 186 -13.25 12.58 11.76
N VAL A 187 -13.79 13.56 12.50
CA VAL A 187 -15.01 14.28 12.13
C VAL A 187 -14.77 15.17 10.92
N ASP A 188 -13.65 15.90 10.89
CA ASP A 188 -13.28 16.75 9.76
C ASP A 188 -13.02 15.91 8.51
N LYS A 189 -12.28 14.80 8.66
CA LYS A 189 -12.05 13.83 7.58
C LYS A 189 -13.35 13.29 7.01
N PHE A 190 -14.36 13.03 7.85
CA PHE A 190 -15.66 12.58 7.39
C PHE A 190 -16.44 13.69 6.67
N ASN A 191 -16.44 14.91 7.18
CA ASN A 191 -17.04 16.05 6.47
C ASN A 191 -16.40 16.25 5.08
N TYR A 192 -15.07 16.18 4.99
CA TYR A 192 -14.36 16.24 3.72
C TYR A 192 -14.73 15.10 2.78
N LEU A 193 -14.79 13.86 3.30
CA LEU A 193 -15.21 12.69 2.53
C LEU A 193 -16.61 12.88 1.92
N VAL A 194 -17.59 13.33 2.72
CA VAL A 194 -18.96 13.59 2.25
C VAL A 194 -19.00 14.69 1.19
N SER A 195 -18.20 15.75 1.36
CA SER A 195 -18.14 16.87 0.39
C SER A 195 -17.58 16.48 -0.97
N LEU A 196 -16.76 15.43 -1.02
CA LEU A 196 -16.13 14.94 -2.24
C LEU A 196 -16.94 13.83 -2.92
N LEU A 197 -18.04 13.39 -2.31
CA LEU A 197 -18.89 12.33 -2.83
C LEU A 197 -20.12 12.92 -3.51
N ASP A 198 -20.21 12.72 -4.82
CA ASP A 198 -21.41 13.03 -5.59
C ASP A 198 -22.38 11.84 -5.54
N PRO A 199 -23.71 12.07 -5.68
CA PRO A 199 -24.66 10.99 -5.90
C PRO A 199 -24.30 10.22 -7.20
N PRO A 200 -24.34 8.87 -7.23
CA PRO A 200 -24.83 7.91 -6.22
C PRO A 200 -23.87 7.49 -5.09
N ALA A 201 -22.61 7.94 -5.06
CA ALA A 201 -21.64 7.49 -4.05
C ALA A 201 -21.96 7.97 -2.63
N SER A 202 -22.42 9.22 -2.50
CA SER A 202 -22.84 9.80 -1.21
C SER A 202 -23.99 9.03 -0.56
N SER A 203 -24.88 8.44 -1.36
CA SER A 203 -25.99 7.61 -0.88
C SER A 203 -25.53 6.34 -0.14
N ALA A 204 -24.28 5.90 -0.34
CA ALA A 204 -23.73 4.76 0.39
C ALA A 204 -23.50 5.05 1.87
N ILE A 205 -23.18 6.30 2.21
CA ILE A 205 -22.84 6.71 3.58
C ILE A 205 -23.87 7.67 4.17
N ALA A 206 -24.91 8.03 3.42
CA ALA A 206 -25.99 8.93 3.86
C ALA A 206 -26.74 8.43 5.11
N GLY A 207 -26.73 7.12 5.38
CA GLY A 207 -27.30 6.53 6.59
C GLY A 207 -26.44 6.67 7.85
N LEU A 208 -25.17 7.08 7.71
CA LEU A 208 -24.23 7.22 8.82
C LEU A 208 -24.19 8.67 9.31
N LYS A 209 -24.32 8.87 10.63
CA LYS A 209 -24.14 10.19 11.24
C LYS A 209 -22.66 10.60 11.14
N ILE A 210 -22.40 11.86 10.80
CA ILE A 210 -21.04 12.43 10.74
C ILE A 210 -20.44 12.51 12.15
N THR A 211 -19.76 11.45 12.56
CA THR A 211 -19.11 11.34 13.88
C THR A 211 -17.74 10.67 13.73
N ALA A 212 -16.86 10.89 14.71
CA ALA A 212 -15.51 10.32 14.70
C ALA A 212 -15.51 8.77 14.71
N ALA A 213 -16.50 8.18 15.38
CA ALA A 213 -16.66 6.73 15.49
C ALA A 213 -17.15 6.11 14.17
N ASN A 214 -17.98 6.82 13.41
CA ASN A 214 -18.58 6.32 12.17
C ASN A 214 -17.68 6.55 10.94
N TYR A 215 -16.64 7.39 11.04
CA TYR A 215 -15.69 7.61 9.96
C TYR A 215 -15.03 6.31 9.44
N PRO A 216 -14.42 5.45 10.28
CA PRO A 216 -13.85 4.20 9.82
C PRO A 216 -14.90 3.26 9.20
N GLU A 217 -16.13 3.25 9.72
CA GLU A 217 -17.24 2.48 9.15
C GLU A 217 -17.66 3.01 7.77
N ALA A 218 -17.72 4.32 7.59
CA ALA A 218 -18.03 4.96 6.31
C ALA A 218 -16.97 4.63 5.24
N VAL A 219 -15.68 4.67 5.63
CA VAL A 219 -14.56 4.27 4.77
C VAL A 219 -14.66 2.80 4.38
N ALA A 220 -14.89 1.91 5.34
CA ALA A 220 -15.03 0.48 5.08
C ALA A 220 -16.20 0.18 4.14
N LEU A 221 -17.33 0.87 4.31
CA LEU A 221 -18.51 0.72 3.47
C LEU A 221 -18.27 1.19 2.03
N LEU A 222 -17.56 2.32 1.85
CA LEU A 222 -17.18 2.80 0.53
C LEU A 222 -16.18 1.86 -0.16
N LYS A 223 -15.15 1.39 0.56
CA LYS A 223 -14.20 0.39 0.04
C LYS A 223 -14.90 -0.91 -0.34
N LYS A 224 -15.88 -1.37 0.44
CA LYS A 224 -16.67 -2.57 0.14
C LYS A 224 -17.56 -2.38 -1.10
N ARG A 225 -18.19 -1.21 -1.25
CA ARG A 225 -19.16 -0.94 -2.34
C ARG A 225 -18.48 -0.59 -3.67
N PHE A 226 -17.40 0.19 -3.63
CA PHE A 226 -16.73 0.72 -4.82
C PHE A 226 -15.32 0.16 -5.04
N GLY A 227 -14.68 -0.40 -4.01
CA GLY A 227 -13.38 -1.07 -4.10
C GLY A 227 -13.44 -2.54 -4.46
N ASN A 228 -14.64 -3.12 -4.59
CA ASN A 228 -14.83 -4.47 -5.09
C ASN A 228 -14.51 -4.53 -6.59
N LYS A 229 -13.26 -4.89 -6.91
CA LYS A 229 -12.75 -5.14 -8.27
C LYS A 229 -13.61 -6.14 -9.06
N GLN A 230 -14.33 -7.03 -8.36
CA GLN A 230 -15.28 -7.97 -8.97
C GLN A 230 -16.44 -7.27 -9.72
N HIS A 231 -16.89 -6.08 -9.26
CA HIS A 231 -17.96 -5.35 -9.96
C HIS A 231 -17.46 -4.66 -11.24
N ILE A 232 -16.18 -4.29 -11.29
CA ILE A 232 -15.52 -3.78 -12.51
C ILE A 232 -15.38 -4.90 -13.54
N ILE A 233 -15.01 -6.10 -13.10
CA ILE A 233 -14.91 -7.28 -13.95
C ILE A 233 -16.30 -7.69 -14.46
N SER A 234 -17.32 -7.78 -13.60
CA SER A 234 -18.69 -8.07 -14.03
C SER A 234 -19.20 -7.06 -15.05
N LYS A 235 -18.97 -5.75 -14.84
CA LYS A 235 -19.37 -4.72 -15.80
C LYS A 235 -18.59 -4.82 -17.12
N HIS A 236 -17.31 -5.19 -17.10
CA HIS A 236 -16.54 -5.46 -18.31
C HIS A 236 -17.03 -6.71 -19.05
N MET A 237 -17.40 -7.77 -18.33
CA MET A 237 -17.99 -8.98 -18.90
C MET A 237 -19.36 -8.69 -19.53
N ASP A 238 -20.20 -7.88 -18.87
CA ASP A 238 -21.50 -7.44 -19.43
C ASP A 238 -21.33 -6.62 -20.72
N THR A 239 -20.32 -5.74 -20.79
CA THR A 239 -20.02 -5.00 -22.02
C THR A 239 -19.47 -5.87 -23.14
N LEU A 240 -18.72 -6.93 -22.83
CA LEU A 240 -18.23 -7.87 -23.85
C LEU A 240 -19.38 -8.73 -24.40
N LEU A 241 -20.28 -9.18 -23.54
CA LEU A 241 -21.47 -9.94 -23.94
C LEU A 241 -22.46 -9.10 -24.76
N ALA A 242 -22.51 -7.78 -24.56
CA ALA A 242 -23.37 -6.87 -25.33
C ALA A 242 -22.83 -6.53 -26.73
N ILE A 243 -21.58 -6.89 -27.07
CA ILE A 243 -20.99 -6.67 -28.41
C ILE A 243 -21.29 -7.86 -29.34
N GLU A 244 -21.70 -9.01 -28.80
CA GLU A 244 -22.04 -10.22 -29.56
C GLU A 244 -23.55 -10.38 -29.86
N ALA A 245 -24.37 -9.35 -29.63
CA ALA A 245 -25.80 -9.31 -29.97
C ALA A 245 -26.12 -8.21 -31.00
#